data_AF-A0A374VY52-F1
#
_entry.id   AF-A0A374VY52-F1
#
_cell.length_a   1.000
_cell.length_b   1.000
_cell.length_c   1.000
_cell.angle_alpha   90.00
_cell.angle_beta   90.00
_cell.angle_gamma   90.00
#
_symmetry.space_group_name_H-M   'P 1'
#
loop_
_entity.id
_entity.type
_entity.pdbx_description
1 polymer ?
#
loop_
_entity_poly.entity_id
_entity_poly.type
_entity_poly.pdbx_seq_one_letter_code
_entity_poly.pdbx_strand_id
1 'polypeptide(L)'
;MKKILKNVLLFSALIGSVNCLALPAAAVDVATATSYMETTDDSKYPSSGTCASGATWTYDYPNRELHISGSTIRIDEMPQLPCRKIVFEKDFIPPENKFYEHTDLNTFVMSITLRSPNEIRQIYCYPNSPFAKEYEKIIASTEDDGCSYADFLKCNYLPDDTGICGDVNLDGKVNLLDSVLLAKAVNGSVTVNDMQKKNMDCDGSGEIDIDDVTTLMQFLVHAVDSLPVK
;
A
#
# COMPACT_ATOMS: atom_id res chain seq x y z
N MET A 1 -26.50 8.10 -34.23
CA MET A 1 -26.50 9.18 -33.21
C MET A 1 -27.42 8.79 -32.06
N LYS A 2 -26.88 8.25 -30.96
CA LYS A 2 -27.62 8.02 -29.70
C LYS A 2 -26.92 8.80 -28.59
N LYS A 3 -27.59 9.85 -28.11
CA LYS A 3 -27.15 10.70 -27.00
C LYS A 3 -27.76 10.17 -25.69
N ILE A 4 -26.88 9.89 -24.73
CA ILE A 4 -26.87 10.37 -23.34
C ILE A 4 -28.14 10.12 -22.51
N LEU A 5 -28.04 9.20 -21.54
CA LEU A 5 -28.84 9.19 -20.31
C LEU A 5 -27.98 9.74 -19.16
N LYS A 6 -28.38 10.88 -18.57
CA LYS A 6 -27.96 11.31 -17.23
C LYS A 6 -29.13 11.03 -16.29
N ASN A 7 -29.00 10.03 -15.42
CA ASN A 7 -29.97 9.73 -14.38
C ASN A 7 -29.55 10.45 -13.09
N VAL A 8 -30.27 11.52 -12.76
CA VAL A 8 -30.30 12.14 -11.43
C VAL A 8 -31.58 11.65 -10.77
N LEU A 9 -31.48 10.81 -9.74
CA LEU A 9 -32.62 10.39 -8.93
C LEU A 9 -32.54 11.10 -7.57
N LEU A 10 -33.43 12.07 -7.37
CA LEU A 10 -33.84 12.55 -6.06
C LEU A 10 -34.66 11.44 -5.37
N PHE A 11 -34.29 11.08 -4.15
CA PHE A 11 -35.15 10.29 -3.27
C PHE A 11 -36.01 11.23 -2.42
N SER A 12 -37.33 11.15 -2.59
CA SER A 12 -38.32 11.67 -1.66
C SER A 12 -38.90 10.51 -0.83
N ALA A 13 -39.01 10.75 0.48
CA ALA A 13 -39.57 9.83 1.47
C ALA A 13 -41.09 9.95 1.57
N LEU A 14 -41.79 8.84 1.87
CA LEU A 14 -43.03 8.75 2.66
C LEU A 14 -43.35 7.26 2.90
N ILE A 15 -43.13 6.71 4.10
CA ILE A 15 -44.11 6.46 5.19
C ILE A 15 -45.36 5.67 4.77
N GLY A 16 -45.62 4.55 5.43
CA GLY A 16 -46.99 4.01 5.54
C GLY A 16 -47.10 2.49 5.66
N SER A 17 -46.92 2.00 6.88
CA SER A 17 -47.31 0.66 7.38
C SER A 17 -48.70 0.20 6.94
N VAL A 18 -48.87 -1.06 6.53
CA VAL A 18 -49.85 -2.03 7.08
C VAL A 18 -49.36 -3.44 6.75
N ASN A 19 -49.21 -4.25 7.79
CA ASN A 19 -48.99 -5.70 7.71
C ASN A 19 -50.36 -6.37 7.89
N CYS A 20 -50.70 -7.36 7.05
CA CYS A 20 -51.44 -8.60 7.36
C CYS A 20 -52.18 -9.11 6.11
N LEU A 21 -51.87 -10.33 5.64
CA LEU A 21 -52.82 -11.44 5.43
C LEU A 21 -52.18 -12.63 4.66
N ALA A 22 -51.99 -13.73 5.41
CA ALA A 22 -51.94 -15.18 5.11
C ALA A 22 -51.59 -15.77 3.70
N LEU A 23 -50.48 -16.54 3.66
CA LEU A 23 -50.22 -17.96 3.22
C LEU A 23 -50.97 -18.59 2.00
N PRO A 24 -50.44 -19.59 1.23
CA PRO A 24 -49.32 -20.53 1.53
C PRO A 24 -48.32 -20.90 0.38
N ALA A 25 -47.22 -21.54 0.79
CA ALA A 25 -46.32 -22.53 0.16
C ALA A 25 -46.24 -22.71 -1.39
N ALA A 26 -45.04 -22.48 -1.97
CA ALA A 26 -44.28 -23.47 -2.75
C ALA A 26 -42.89 -22.91 -3.19
N ALA A 27 -41.83 -23.67 -2.81
CA ALA A 27 -40.51 -23.85 -3.43
C ALA A 27 -39.77 -22.69 -4.14
N VAL A 28 -38.52 -22.44 -3.74
CA VAL A 28 -37.29 -22.82 -4.47
C VAL A 28 -36.11 -22.26 -3.67
N ASP A 29 -35.19 -23.15 -3.26
CA ASP A 29 -33.91 -22.80 -2.65
C ASP A 29 -33.10 -21.90 -3.60
N VAL A 30 -32.87 -20.66 -3.17
CA VAL A 30 -31.72 -19.88 -3.61
C VAL A 30 -30.91 -19.64 -2.35
N ALA A 31 -29.78 -20.32 -2.24
CA ALA A 31 -28.75 -20.00 -1.25
C ALA A 31 -28.29 -18.55 -1.50
N THR A 32 -28.92 -17.60 -0.83
CA THR A 32 -28.38 -16.26 -0.67
C THR A 32 -27.14 -16.40 0.19
N ALA A 33 -25.97 -16.28 -0.44
CA ALA A 33 -24.75 -15.90 0.25
C ALA A 33 -25.06 -14.58 0.98
N THR A 34 -25.34 -14.67 2.28
CA THR A 34 -25.38 -13.51 3.15
C THR A 34 -23.96 -12.97 3.21
N SER A 35 -23.63 -12.02 2.34
CA SER A 35 -22.48 -11.16 2.60
C SER A 35 -22.81 -10.42 3.89
N TYR A 36 -22.15 -10.81 4.97
CA TYR A 36 -22.09 -9.99 6.16
C TYR A 36 -21.33 -8.71 5.75
N MET A 37 -22.08 -7.70 5.29
CA MET A 37 -21.60 -6.33 5.32
C MET A 37 -21.47 -5.98 6.80
N GLU A 38 -20.28 -6.20 7.36
CA GLU A 38 -19.90 -5.69 8.66
C GLU A 38 -19.88 -4.15 8.52
N THR A 39 -21.02 -3.51 8.74
CA THR A 39 -21.08 -2.06 8.90
C THR A 39 -20.45 -1.75 10.26
N THR A 40 -19.12 -1.65 10.28
CA THR A 40 -18.42 -1.07 11.43
C THR A 40 -18.79 0.40 11.49
N ASP A 41 -19.33 0.81 12.64
CA ASP A 41 -19.50 2.22 12.97
C ASP A 41 -18.11 2.87 13.05
N ASP A 42 -17.65 3.44 11.94
CA ASP A 42 -16.34 4.07 11.76
C ASP A 42 -16.13 5.29 12.68
N SER A 43 -17.16 5.71 13.43
CA SER A 43 -17.10 6.82 14.39
C SER A 43 -16.43 6.47 15.73
N LYS A 44 -16.03 5.21 15.98
CA LYS A 44 -15.56 4.76 17.30
C LYS A 44 -14.08 5.04 17.59
N TYR A 45 -13.26 5.24 16.57
CA TYR A 45 -11.80 5.42 16.73
C TYR A 45 -11.37 6.81 16.25
N PRO A 46 -10.17 7.30 16.63
CA PRO A 46 -9.60 8.49 16.03
C PRO A 46 -9.00 8.13 14.66
N SER A 47 -9.19 9.01 13.66
CA SER A 47 -8.63 8.85 12.31
C SER A 47 -7.16 9.28 12.21
N SER A 48 -6.63 9.91 13.25
CA SER A 48 -5.25 10.41 13.30
C SER A 48 -4.84 10.73 14.72
N GLY A 49 -3.54 10.78 14.98
CA GLY A 49 -3.00 11.21 16.26
C GLY A 49 -1.50 11.42 16.26
N THR A 50 -0.99 11.80 17.43
CA THR A 50 0.44 12.00 17.69
C THR A 50 0.80 11.23 18.95
N CYS A 51 1.83 10.42 18.86
CA CYS A 51 2.40 9.68 19.98
C CYS A 51 3.28 10.60 20.82
N ALA A 52 3.42 10.33 22.11
CA ALA A 52 4.21 11.15 23.02
C ALA A 52 5.70 11.16 22.62
N SER A 53 6.17 10.07 22.01
CA SER A 53 7.52 9.93 21.47
C SER A 53 7.78 10.69 20.16
N GLY A 54 6.73 11.29 19.58
CA GLY A 54 6.85 12.23 18.44
C GLY A 54 6.46 11.66 17.08
N ALA A 55 6.18 10.36 16.96
CA ALA A 55 5.56 9.80 15.77
C ALA A 55 4.13 10.34 15.57
N THR A 56 3.72 10.51 14.33
CA THR A 56 2.33 10.79 13.95
C THR A 56 1.73 9.60 13.24
N TRP A 57 0.41 9.45 13.30
CA TRP A 57 -0.27 8.38 12.61
C TRP A 57 -1.61 8.83 12.04
N THR A 58 -2.02 8.16 10.96
CA THR A 58 -3.34 8.30 10.34
C THR A 58 -3.94 6.92 10.08
N TYR A 59 -5.26 6.82 10.16
CA TYR A 59 -6.00 5.58 9.98
C TYR A 59 -7.07 5.73 8.91
N ASP A 60 -6.96 4.91 7.87
CA ASP A 60 -7.95 4.75 6.81
C ASP A 60 -8.94 3.65 7.23
N TYR A 61 -10.19 4.06 7.50
CA TYR A 61 -11.26 3.16 7.91
C TYR A 61 -11.68 2.17 6.81
N PRO A 62 -12.07 2.61 5.59
CA PRO A 62 -12.42 1.70 4.50
C PRO A 62 -11.40 0.59 4.27
N ASN A 63 -10.11 0.94 4.27
CA ASN A 63 -9.05 0.01 3.92
C ASN A 63 -8.41 -0.66 5.15
N ARG A 64 -8.75 -0.20 6.37
CA ARG A 64 -8.17 -0.62 7.66
C ARG A 64 -6.63 -0.51 7.65
N GLU A 65 -6.13 0.59 7.08
CA GLU A 65 -4.70 0.88 6.95
C GLU A 65 -4.27 1.92 7.98
N LEU A 66 -3.18 1.62 8.69
CA LEU A 66 -2.55 2.54 9.64
C LEU A 66 -1.23 3.02 9.04
N HIS A 67 -1.09 4.32 8.84
CA HIS A 67 0.15 4.94 8.40
C HIS A 67 0.84 5.60 9.58
N ILE A 68 2.15 5.38 9.74
CA ILE A 68 2.97 5.89 10.84
C ILE A 68 4.15 6.64 10.25
N SER A 69 4.31 7.91 10.63
CA SER A 69 5.31 8.84 10.10
C SER A 69 5.99 9.64 11.21
N GLY A 70 7.02 10.40 10.82
CA GLY A 70 7.72 11.33 11.70
C GLY A 70 8.73 10.64 12.63
N SER A 71 8.79 11.10 13.88
CA SER A 71 9.80 10.63 14.82
C SER A 71 9.49 9.23 15.35
N THR A 72 10.14 8.87 16.45
CA THR A 72 10.05 7.53 17.01
C THR A 72 8.74 7.27 17.76
N ILE A 73 8.43 5.98 17.95
CA ILE A 73 7.28 5.50 18.71
C ILE A 73 7.71 4.38 19.63
N ARG A 74 7.16 4.34 20.84
CA ARG A 74 7.28 3.19 21.71
C ARG A 74 6.18 2.18 21.39
N ILE A 75 6.43 0.90 21.65
CA ILE A 75 5.47 -0.18 21.37
C ILE A 75 4.16 0.03 22.13
N ASP A 76 4.22 0.51 23.37
CA ASP A 76 3.06 0.81 24.21
C ASP A 76 2.26 2.04 23.74
N GLU A 77 2.88 2.92 22.94
CA GLU A 77 2.22 4.07 22.32
C GLU A 77 1.55 3.74 20.98
N MET A 78 1.72 2.51 20.47
CA MET A 78 1.10 2.13 19.20
C MET A 78 -0.44 2.19 19.28
N PRO A 79 -1.11 2.77 18.28
CA PRO A 79 -2.57 2.82 18.22
C PRO A 79 -3.18 1.41 18.26
N GLN A 80 -4.06 1.18 19.24
CA GLN A 80 -4.81 -0.07 19.39
C GLN A 80 -6.03 -0.09 18.47
N LEU A 81 -5.75 -0.07 17.16
CA LEU A 81 -6.75 0.00 16.10
C LEU A 81 -6.90 -1.35 15.39
N PRO A 82 -8.10 -1.68 14.87
CA PRO A 82 -8.34 -2.91 14.12
C PRO A 82 -7.76 -2.82 12.69
N CYS A 83 -6.45 -2.60 12.57
CA CYS A 83 -5.77 -2.50 11.29
C CYS A 83 -5.44 -3.89 10.71
N ARG A 84 -5.60 -4.00 9.40
CA ARG A 84 -5.12 -5.15 8.60
C ARG A 84 -3.78 -4.86 7.97
N LYS A 85 -3.45 -3.58 7.79
CA LYS A 85 -2.20 -3.12 7.20
C LYS A 85 -1.60 -2.01 8.05
N ILE A 86 -0.30 -2.10 8.33
CA ILE A 86 0.48 -1.03 8.93
C ILE A 86 1.56 -0.63 7.95
N VAL A 87 1.64 0.66 7.65
CA VAL A 87 2.62 1.28 6.78
C VAL A 87 3.53 2.17 7.63
N PHE A 88 4.82 1.87 7.64
CA PHE A 88 5.84 2.79 8.11
C PHE A 88 6.27 3.68 6.97
N GLU A 89 5.95 4.96 7.08
CA GLU A 89 6.24 5.99 6.11
C GLU A 89 7.75 6.23 5.98
N LYS A 90 8.13 6.89 4.88
CA LYS A 90 9.54 7.11 4.50
C LYS A 90 10.35 7.87 5.54
N ASP A 91 9.69 8.82 6.20
CA ASP A 91 10.27 9.71 7.19
C ASP A 91 10.26 9.10 8.60
N PHE A 92 9.62 7.94 8.79
CA PHE A 92 9.57 7.28 10.09
C PHE A 92 10.95 6.85 10.58
N ILE A 93 11.30 7.27 11.79
CA ILE A 93 12.57 6.90 12.45
C ILE A 93 12.30 5.87 13.55
N PRO A 94 12.70 4.59 13.38
CA PRO A 94 12.53 3.59 14.42
C PRO A 94 13.35 3.95 15.68
N PRO A 95 12.88 3.61 16.89
CA PRO A 95 13.60 3.91 18.13
C PRO A 95 14.95 3.20 18.16
N GLU A 96 15.95 3.85 18.75
CA GLU A 96 17.28 3.28 19.01
C GLU A 96 17.25 2.29 20.19
N ASN A 97 16.41 1.26 20.11
CA ASN A 97 16.25 0.25 21.16
C ASN A 97 16.92 -1.06 20.78
N LYS A 98 17.90 -1.47 21.60
CA LYS A 98 18.61 -2.75 21.54
C LYS A 98 18.36 -3.50 22.86
N PHE A 99 17.55 -4.55 22.83
CA PHE A 99 17.19 -5.35 24.01
C PHE A 99 18.25 -6.42 24.31
N TYR A 100 19.01 -6.82 23.29
CA TYR A 100 20.14 -7.72 23.42
C TYR A 100 21.41 -6.88 23.38
N GLU A 101 22.07 -6.72 24.54
CA GLU A 101 23.27 -5.90 24.75
C GLU A 101 24.46 -6.31 23.85
N HIS A 102 24.40 -7.49 23.24
CA HIS A 102 25.44 -8.05 22.38
C HIS A 102 25.07 -8.07 20.89
N THR A 103 23.96 -7.44 20.50
CA THR A 103 23.54 -7.36 19.10
C THR A 103 23.29 -5.91 18.69
N ASP A 104 23.66 -5.57 17.46
CA ASP A 104 23.31 -4.28 16.86
C ASP A 104 21.89 -4.25 16.27
N LEU A 105 21.09 -5.27 16.53
CA LEU A 105 19.75 -5.43 15.96
C LEU A 105 18.71 -4.56 16.67
N ASN A 106 17.89 -3.89 15.87
CA ASN A 106 16.81 -3.06 16.36
C ASN A 106 15.65 -3.93 16.89
N THR A 107 15.41 -3.88 18.21
CA THR A 107 14.39 -4.73 18.84
C THR A 107 12.98 -4.28 18.50
N PHE A 108 12.76 -2.97 18.30
CA PHE A 108 11.46 -2.47 17.88
C PHE A 108 11.09 -3.06 16.52
N VAL A 109 11.96 -2.90 15.52
CA VAL A 109 11.70 -3.41 14.17
C VAL A 109 11.52 -4.93 14.19
N MET A 110 12.31 -5.65 14.98
CA MET A 110 12.14 -7.09 15.16
C MET A 110 10.77 -7.43 15.76
N SER A 111 10.35 -6.77 16.83
CA SER A 111 9.06 -7.04 17.49
C SER A 111 7.85 -6.75 16.61
N ILE A 112 7.95 -5.74 15.74
CA ILE A 112 6.88 -5.35 14.81
C ILE A 112 6.78 -6.33 13.64
N THR A 113 7.93 -6.82 13.15
CA THR A 113 7.99 -7.67 11.96
C THR A 113 7.89 -9.15 12.28
N LEU A 114 8.11 -9.56 13.54
CA LEU A 114 7.94 -10.91 14.02
C LEU A 114 6.44 -11.24 14.11
N ARG A 115 5.97 -12.12 13.22
CA ARG A 115 4.55 -12.44 13.11
C ARG A 115 4.23 -13.86 13.53
N SER A 116 3.05 -13.99 14.12
CA SER A 116 2.45 -15.32 14.32
C SER A 116 1.80 -15.82 13.03
N PRO A 117 1.78 -17.14 12.76
CA PRO A 117 1.18 -17.71 11.54
C PRO A 117 -0.29 -17.30 11.29
N ASN A 118 -1.03 -16.98 12.36
CA ASN A 118 -2.45 -16.61 12.31
C ASN A 118 -2.69 -15.09 12.35
N GLU A 119 -1.62 -14.29 12.31
CA GLU A 119 -1.75 -12.84 12.42
C GLU A 119 -2.22 -12.25 11.09
N ILE A 120 -3.37 -11.58 11.10
CA ILE A 120 -3.99 -10.99 9.89
C ILE A 120 -3.27 -9.70 9.47
N ARG A 121 -2.65 -9.00 10.43
CA ARG A 121 -2.00 -7.71 10.24
C ARG A 121 -0.73 -7.86 9.40
N GLN A 122 -0.67 -7.15 8.28
CA GLN A 122 0.50 -7.09 7.40
C GLN A 122 1.28 -5.81 7.64
N ILE A 123 2.61 -5.91 7.65
CA ILE A 123 3.52 -4.78 7.80
C ILE A 123 4.10 -4.40 6.45
N TYR A 124 4.18 -3.11 6.21
CA TYR A 124 4.70 -2.50 5.01
C TYR A 124 5.68 -1.38 5.36
N CYS A 125 6.75 -1.24 4.57
CA CYS A 125 7.64 -0.09 4.64
C CYS A 125 8.10 0.31 3.24
N TYR A 126 8.57 1.55 3.10
CA TYR A 126 9.23 1.97 1.88
C TYR A 126 10.68 1.48 1.86
N PRO A 127 11.21 1.04 0.70
CA PRO A 127 12.62 0.70 0.58
C PRO A 127 13.48 1.93 0.86
N ASN A 128 14.73 1.71 1.30
CA ASN A 128 15.68 2.75 1.72
C ASN A 128 15.24 3.62 2.92
N SER A 129 14.04 3.44 3.47
CA SER A 129 13.59 4.11 4.69
C SER A 129 14.46 3.72 5.89
N PRO A 130 14.52 4.54 6.96
CA PRO A 130 15.20 4.16 8.19
C PRO A 130 14.68 2.81 8.75
N PHE A 131 13.37 2.55 8.65
CA PHE A 131 12.78 1.28 9.03
C PHE A 131 13.29 0.10 8.19
N ALA A 132 13.31 0.25 6.87
CA ALA A 132 13.79 -0.79 5.94
C ALA A 132 15.24 -1.18 6.23
N LYS A 133 16.12 -0.19 6.43
CA LYS A 133 17.53 -0.44 6.75
C LYS A 133 17.74 -1.27 8.00
N GLU A 134 16.94 -1.03 9.04
CA GLU A 134 17.01 -1.83 10.27
C GLU A 134 16.42 -3.24 10.06
N TYR A 135 15.35 -3.36 9.28
CA TYR A 135 14.78 -4.67 8.92
C TYR A 135 15.76 -5.53 8.11
N GLU A 136 16.47 -4.94 7.15
CA GLU A 136 17.49 -5.58 6.32
C GLU A 136 18.66 -6.13 7.15
N LYS A 137 19.07 -5.40 8.20
CA LYS A 137 20.10 -5.90 9.14
C LYS A 137 19.63 -7.16 9.88
N ILE A 138 18.37 -7.19 10.30
CA ILE A 138 17.80 -8.32 11.05
C ILE A 138 17.70 -9.55 10.16
N ILE A 139 17.21 -9.43 8.93
CA ILE A 139 17.12 -10.58 8.02
C ILE A 139 18.52 -11.11 7.68
N ALA A 140 19.51 -10.23 7.46
CA ALA A 140 20.88 -10.63 7.15
C ALA A 140 21.54 -11.40 8.31
N SER A 141 21.27 -11.02 9.57
CA SER A 141 21.81 -11.76 10.72
C SER A 141 21.17 -13.14 10.89
N THR A 142 19.89 -13.29 10.54
CA THR A 142 19.22 -14.61 10.64
C THR A 142 19.73 -15.64 9.64
N GLU A 143 20.31 -15.20 8.52
CA GLU A 143 20.93 -16.09 7.52
C GLU A 143 22.27 -16.66 8.01
N ASP A 144 23.04 -15.90 8.81
CA ASP A 144 24.36 -16.31 9.31
C ASP A 144 24.25 -17.20 10.57
N ASP A 145 23.30 -16.90 11.46
CA ASP A 145 23.15 -17.59 12.75
C ASP A 145 22.37 -18.92 12.68
N GLY A 146 21.89 -19.32 11.50
CA GLY A 146 21.05 -20.52 11.31
C GLY A 146 19.74 -20.48 12.10
N CYS A 147 19.32 -19.29 12.55
CA CYS A 147 18.18 -19.10 13.43
C CYS A 147 16.88 -19.04 12.62
N SER A 148 15.95 -19.97 12.94
CA SER A 148 14.67 -20.23 12.28
C SER A 148 13.64 -19.07 12.28
N TYR A 149 13.97 -17.89 12.80
CA TYR A 149 13.02 -16.78 12.89
C TYR A 149 12.84 -16.02 11.57
N ALA A 150 13.72 -16.21 10.57
CA ALA A 150 13.59 -15.60 9.24
C ALA A 150 12.22 -15.87 8.58
N ASP A 151 11.66 -17.06 8.80
CA ASP A 151 10.35 -17.43 8.27
C ASP A 151 9.19 -16.67 8.93
N PHE A 152 9.38 -16.21 10.17
CA PHE A 152 8.38 -15.48 10.96
C PHE A 152 8.52 -13.96 10.85
N LEU A 153 9.67 -13.46 10.39
CA LEU A 153 9.88 -12.05 10.10
C LEU A 153 9.28 -11.72 8.73
N LYS A 154 8.28 -10.82 8.70
CA LYS A 154 7.63 -10.40 7.46
C LYS A 154 7.35 -8.89 7.46
N CYS A 155 8.08 -8.18 6.60
CA CYS A 155 7.75 -6.84 6.13
C CYS A 155 7.66 -6.85 4.60
N ASN A 156 6.62 -6.24 4.03
CA ASN A 156 6.48 -6.08 2.59
C ASN A 156 7.00 -4.70 2.18
N TYR A 157 7.73 -4.63 1.08
CA TYR A 157 8.13 -3.34 0.53
C TYR A 157 6.99 -2.73 -0.28
N LEU A 158 6.65 -1.47 0.03
CA LEU A 158 5.85 -0.64 -0.87
C LEU A 158 6.71 -0.20 -2.05
N PRO A 159 6.11 0.08 -3.21
CA PRO A 159 6.83 0.71 -4.31
C PRO A 159 7.45 2.02 -3.79
N ASP A 160 8.75 2.20 -4.00
CA ASP A 160 9.43 3.41 -3.55
C ASP A 160 8.84 4.63 -4.29
N ASP A 161 8.42 5.69 -3.60
CA ASP A 161 8.18 6.98 -4.29
C ASP A 161 9.46 7.60 -4.90
N THR A 162 10.62 6.94 -4.82
CA THR A 162 11.76 7.28 -5.70
C THR A 162 11.42 6.97 -7.16
N GLY A 163 10.53 6.02 -7.41
CA GLY A 163 10.13 5.66 -8.75
C GLY A 163 11.24 4.92 -9.47
N ILE A 164 10.95 3.76 -10.06
CA ILE A 164 11.89 3.13 -10.98
C ILE A 164 11.63 3.79 -12.34
N CYS A 165 12.59 4.58 -12.83
CA CYS A 165 12.51 5.17 -14.16
C CYS A 165 12.33 4.05 -15.20
N GLY A 166 11.23 4.11 -15.96
CA GLY A 166 10.78 3.06 -16.87
C GLY A 166 9.75 2.07 -16.34
N ASP A 167 9.48 2.01 -15.02
CA ASP A 167 8.41 1.18 -14.42
C ASP A 167 7.10 1.98 -14.35
N VAL A 168 6.40 2.04 -15.47
CA VAL A 168 5.20 2.89 -15.60
C VAL A 168 3.97 2.22 -14.98
N ASN A 169 3.95 0.89 -14.89
CA ASN A 169 2.83 0.15 -14.31
C ASN A 169 2.94 -0.06 -12.79
N LEU A 170 4.09 0.31 -12.19
CA LEU A 170 4.41 0.20 -10.75
C LEU A 170 4.47 -1.24 -10.24
N ASP A 171 4.86 -2.18 -11.09
CA ASP A 171 4.99 -3.60 -10.74
C ASP A 171 6.38 -3.99 -10.22
N GLY A 172 7.31 -3.03 -10.18
CA GLY A 172 8.69 -3.21 -9.72
C GLY A 172 9.64 -3.75 -10.78
N LYS A 173 9.20 -3.86 -12.05
CA LYS A 173 10.00 -4.34 -13.17
C LYS A 173 9.88 -3.39 -14.36
N VAL A 174 10.99 -3.20 -15.07
CA VAL A 174 11.00 -2.44 -16.33
C VAL A 174 10.94 -3.43 -17.49
N ASN A 175 9.81 -3.46 -18.21
CA ASN A 175 9.58 -4.40 -19.31
C ASN A 175 8.66 -3.81 -20.41
N LEU A 176 8.31 -4.62 -21.42
CA LEU A 176 7.51 -4.17 -22.57
C LEU A 176 6.12 -3.67 -22.17
N LEU A 177 5.54 -4.16 -21.07
CA LEU A 177 4.24 -3.70 -20.57
C LEU A 177 4.28 -2.23 -20.18
N ASP A 178 5.41 -1.77 -19.63
CA ASP A 178 5.63 -0.37 -19.28
C ASP A 178 5.69 0.50 -20.53
N SER A 179 6.39 0.07 -21.58
CA SER A 179 6.43 0.80 -22.86
C SER A 179 5.04 0.93 -23.49
N VAL A 180 4.20 -0.10 -23.38
CA VAL A 180 2.82 -0.02 -23.88
C VAL A 180 1.99 0.95 -23.05
N LEU A 181 2.15 0.96 -21.72
CA LEU A 181 1.42 1.87 -20.85
C LEU A 181 1.88 3.32 -21.03
N LEU A 182 3.19 3.54 -21.14
CA LEU A 182 3.83 4.82 -21.47
C LEU A 182 3.27 5.38 -22.79
N ALA A 183 3.29 4.59 -23.87
CA ALA A 183 2.76 5.01 -25.17
C ALA A 183 1.26 5.35 -25.13
N LYS A 184 0.47 4.61 -24.35
CA LYS A 184 -0.96 4.90 -24.16
C LYS A 184 -1.18 6.21 -23.40
N ALA A 185 -0.36 6.48 -22.38
CA ALA A 185 -0.45 7.69 -21.59
C ALA A 185 0.02 8.92 -22.36
N VAL A 186 1.12 8.82 -23.14
CA VAL A 186 1.59 9.86 -24.08
C VAL A 186 0.51 10.20 -25.12
N ASN A 187 -0.19 9.18 -25.64
CA ASN A 187 -1.33 9.39 -26.55
C ASN A 187 -2.64 9.81 -25.85
N GLY A 188 -2.61 10.12 -24.54
CA GLY A 188 -3.77 10.55 -23.75
C GLY A 188 -4.88 9.51 -23.61
N SER A 189 -4.61 8.24 -23.93
CA SER A 189 -5.59 7.15 -23.88
C SER A 189 -5.79 6.58 -22.47
N VAL A 190 -4.85 6.85 -21.56
CA VAL A 190 -4.86 6.40 -20.16
C VAL A 190 -4.47 7.58 -19.27
N THR A 191 -5.18 7.76 -18.16
CA THR A 191 -4.80 8.71 -17.11
C THR A 191 -3.83 8.04 -16.16
N VAL A 192 -2.73 8.73 -15.85
CA VAL A 192 -1.65 8.25 -14.98
C VAL A 192 -1.59 9.08 -13.70
N ASN A 193 -1.17 8.45 -12.60
CA ASN A 193 -0.95 9.12 -11.32
C ASN A 193 0.42 9.82 -11.27
N ASP A 194 0.69 10.56 -10.19
CA ASP A 194 1.92 11.36 -10.08
C ASP A 194 3.20 10.50 -9.96
N MET A 195 3.10 9.29 -9.42
CA MET A 195 4.21 8.34 -9.38
C MET A 195 4.53 7.81 -10.78
N GLN A 196 3.50 7.42 -11.53
CA GLN A 196 3.66 6.97 -12.90
C GLN A 196 4.29 8.05 -13.76
N LYS A 197 3.84 9.31 -13.64
CA LYS A 197 4.45 10.44 -14.36
C LYS A 197 5.94 10.58 -14.06
N LYS A 198 6.35 10.40 -12.80
CA LYS A 198 7.77 10.45 -12.41
C LYS A 198 8.57 9.32 -13.05
N ASN A 199 7.98 8.14 -13.21
CA ASN A 199 8.64 6.98 -13.84
C ASN A 199 8.64 7.04 -15.37
N MET A 200 7.81 7.90 -15.95
CA MET A 200 7.65 8.02 -17.40
C MET A 200 8.78 8.83 -18.06
N ASP A 201 9.44 9.74 -17.33
CA ASP A 201 10.58 10.57 -17.81
C ASP A 201 11.84 9.70 -17.94
N CYS A 202 11.95 8.98 -19.05
CA CYS A 202 13.01 8.01 -19.35
C CYS A 202 14.23 8.68 -19.97
N ASP A 203 14.06 9.82 -20.64
CA ASP A 203 15.16 10.61 -21.21
C ASP A 203 15.69 11.69 -20.25
N GLY A 204 14.97 11.97 -19.15
CA GLY A 204 15.39 12.97 -18.16
C GLY A 204 15.20 14.42 -18.62
N SER A 205 14.40 14.63 -19.66
CA SER A 205 14.07 15.95 -20.21
C SER A 205 13.14 16.74 -19.29
N GLY A 206 12.38 16.05 -18.44
CA GLY A 206 11.35 16.62 -17.58
C GLY A 206 10.00 16.81 -18.26
N GLU A 207 9.88 16.46 -19.55
CA GLU A 207 8.63 16.38 -20.30
C GLU A 207 8.28 14.91 -20.53
N ILE A 208 6.98 14.61 -20.71
CA ILE A 208 6.51 13.23 -20.92
C ILE A 208 5.99 13.09 -22.35
N ASP A 209 6.79 12.52 -23.24
CA ASP A 209 6.45 12.43 -24.66
C ASP A 209 6.96 11.15 -25.37
N ILE A 210 7.09 11.19 -26.70
CA ILE A 210 7.45 10.03 -27.51
C ILE A 210 8.94 9.66 -27.39
N ASP A 211 9.78 10.61 -26.97
CA ASP A 211 11.21 10.40 -26.78
C ASP A 211 11.45 9.49 -25.58
N ASP A 212 10.62 9.58 -24.53
CA ASP A 212 10.60 8.63 -23.41
C ASP A 212 10.27 7.20 -23.85
N VAL A 213 9.27 7.05 -24.72
CA VAL A 213 8.86 5.74 -25.26
C VAL A 213 10.02 5.11 -26.03
N THR A 214 10.70 5.94 -26.83
CA THR A 214 11.84 5.50 -27.63
C THR A 214 13.01 5.10 -26.74
N THR A 215 13.30 5.90 -25.72
CA THR A 215 14.39 5.66 -24.76
C THR A 215 14.15 4.40 -23.93
N LEU A 216 12.91 4.19 -23.47
CA LEU A 216 12.53 2.96 -22.78
C LEU A 216 12.68 1.72 -23.70
N MET A 217 12.27 1.82 -24.96
CA MET A 217 12.46 0.73 -25.93
C MET A 217 13.95 0.43 -26.19
N GLN A 218 14.78 1.47 -26.26
CA GLN A 218 16.24 1.32 -26.38
C GLN A 218 16.84 0.60 -25.17
N PHE A 219 16.35 0.90 -23.97
CA PHE A 219 16.79 0.23 -22.73
C PHE A 219 16.41 -1.26 -22.75
N LEU A 220 15.19 -1.59 -23.17
CA LEU A 220 14.71 -2.97 -23.26
C LEU A 220 15.49 -3.84 -24.26
N VAL A 221 16.07 -3.22 -25.29
CA VAL A 221 16.94 -3.93 -26.26
C VAL A 221 18.43 -3.81 -25.93
N HIS A 222 18.79 -3.28 -24.75
CA HIS A 222 20.16 -3.04 -24.31
C HIS A 222 20.97 -2.14 -25.28
N ALA A 223 20.29 -1.22 -25.98
CA ALA A 223 20.96 -0.16 -26.72
C ALA A 223 21.41 1.00 -25.81
N VAL A 224 20.76 1.15 -24.65
CA VAL A 224 21.20 1.99 -23.53
C VAL A 224 21.25 1.14 -22.26
N ASP A 225 22.24 1.40 -21.40
CA ASP A 225 22.54 0.55 -20.24
C ASP A 225 21.84 1.01 -18.94
N SER A 226 21.23 2.20 -18.95
CA SER A 226 20.60 2.78 -17.76
C SER A 226 19.56 3.84 -18.11
N LEU A 227 18.56 3.99 -17.24
CA LEU A 227 17.56 5.05 -17.28
C LEU A 227 17.63 5.89 -15.98
N PRO A 228 17.38 7.22 -16.05
CA PRO A 228 17.20 8.00 -17.27
C PRO A 228 18.52 8.19 -18.05
N VAL A 229 18.42 8.38 -19.37
CA VAL A 229 19.58 8.59 -20.27
C VAL A 229 19.96 10.08 -20.26
N LYS A 230 20.79 10.49 -19.31
CA LYS A 230 21.33 11.88 -19.31
C LYS A 230 22.29 12.16 -20.46
#